data_AF-A0A7Y6E3B8-F1
#
_entry.id   AF-A0A7Y6E3B8-F1
#
_cell.length_a   1.000
_cell.length_b   1.000
_cell.length_c   1.000
_cell.angle_alpha   90.00
_cell.angle_beta   90.00
_cell.angle_gamma   90.00
#
_symmetry.space_group_name_H-M   'P 1'
#
loop_
_entity.id
_entity.type
_entity.pdbx_description
1 polymer ?
#
loop_
_entity_poly.entity_id
_entity_poly.type
_entity_poly.pdbx_seq_one_letter_code
_entity_poly.pdbx_strand_id
1 'polypeptide(L)'
;MSGTTGTSGSHDTSIAGGASGEGDVSSVGESALDAAAEAEQHVARLLREAQARAVEHGAVPEPRKGSAKPRRPGSLRHIAAVITELRLYELAVSQPDGPDHNPIDQALKGKPSRVANVDLVLAIARACHHIAGQEFGDADARTYTEAVQRADTLRRRAEIAAKQRPSDQGDTAGTDSGTDAASTTDADSSPDAPASAEPRRPHLRRRTAIAALVAVAAASAGITLWASSAWDSDGKASGTADTPSAATQNLAPAAAPEPAPTVLSCQDGVADAGIIDAPATLFADNQATMVVPTLDFDTMNGSARYLSYQGRKYYWGRAGSDDNDPHAGGVRLLWKLDGETSWHECRKALPKEERDYVRTPAVPTVINNRAVTIRICLWRDDPYLENCTQEQ
;
A
#
# COMPACT_ATOMS: atom_id res chain seq x y z
N MET A 1 56.57 -27.06 -7.70
CA MET A 1 56.05 -25.94 -8.50
C MET A 1 55.33 -25.02 -7.51
N SER A 2 56.05 -24.11 -6.84
CA SER A 2 56.26 -22.72 -7.30
C SER A 2 54.89 -22.10 -7.62
N GLY A 3 54.26 -21.23 -6.82
CA GLY A 3 54.77 -20.23 -5.90
C GLY A 3 54.32 -18.87 -6.45
N THR A 4 53.31 -18.24 -5.85
CA THR A 4 53.01 -16.83 -6.11
C THR A 4 52.24 -16.20 -4.94
N THR A 5 53.00 -15.46 -4.15
CA THR A 5 52.58 -14.47 -3.17
C THR A 5 51.90 -13.29 -3.87
N GLY A 6 50.69 -12.92 -3.44
CA GLY A 6 49.96 -11.73 -3.89
C GLY A 6 50.01 -10.63 -2.83
N THR A 7 50.53 -9.48 -3.26
CA THR A 7 50.97 -8.32 -2.48
C THR A 7 49.81 -7.56 -1.82
N SER A 8 49.95 -7.28 -0.52
CA SER A 8 49.15 -6.33 0.25
C SER A 8 49.55 -4.90 -0.13
N GLY A 9 48.62 -4.13 -0.69
CA GLY A 9 48.79 -2.71 -0.99
C GLY A 9 47.94 -1.88 -0.03
N SER A 10 48.59 -1.35 1.01
CA SER A 10 48.01 -0.32 1.89
C SER A 10 48.01 1.02 1.16
N HIS A 11 46.83 1.50 0.77
CA HIS A 11 46.65 2.88 0.32
C HIS A 11 46.27 3.75 1.53
N ASP A 12 47.29 4.30 2.18
CA ASP A 12 47.16 5.48 3.03
C ASP A 12 46.71 6.66 2.17
N THR A 13 45.44 7.06 2.29
CA THR A 13 44.94 8.30 1.70
C THR A 13 44.86 9.33 2.82
N SER A 14 45.99 10.00 3.06
CA SER A 14 46.05 11.20 3.90
C SER A 14 45.34 12.34 3.17
N ILE A 15 44.09 12.62 3.58
CA ILE A 15 43.40 13.86 3.22
C ILE A 15 43.57 14.82 4.40
N ALA A 16 44.70 15.54 4.38
CA ALA A 16 44.87 16.78 5.11
C ALA A 16 44.40 17.92 4.21
N GLY A 17 43.30 18.57 4.59
CA GLY A 17 42.70 19.67 3.84
C GLY A 17 41.73 20.44 4.73
N GLY A 18 42.26 21.05 5.78
CA GLY A 18 41.53 21.99 6.63
C GLY A 18 41.18 23.24 5.82
N ALA A 19 39.91 23.34 5.45
CA ALA A 19 39.26 24.62 5.19
C ALA A 19 38.13 24.73 6.20
N SER A 20 38.36 25.48 7.27
CA SER A 20 37.34 25.99 8.17
C SER A 20 36.48 26.98 7.39
N GLY A 21 35.64 26.47 6.49
CA GLY A 21 34.50 27.22 6.01
C GLY A 21 33.47 27.17 7.11
N GLU A 22 33.26 28.27 7.82
CA GLU A 22 32.01 28.56 8.52
C GLU A 22 30.91 28.66 7.46
N GLY A 23 30.55 27.51 6.87
CA GLY A 23 29.39 27.37 6.03
C GLY A 23 28.19 27.51 6.96
N ASP A 24 27.48 28.61 6.80
CA ASP A 24 26.29 28.97 7.57
C ASP A 24 25.32 27.77 7.62
N VAL A 25 25.31 27.09 8.77
CA VAL A 25 24.53 25.86 9.03
C VAL A 25 23.03 26.10 8.82
N SER A 26 22.59 27.36 8.87
CA SER A 26 21.21 27.76 8.55
C SER A 26 20.82 27.48 7.10
N SER A 27 21.76 27.61 6.14
CA SER A 27 21.49 27.42 4.71
C SER A 27 21.18 25.97 4.33
N VAL A 28 21.76 25.00 5.05
CA VAL A 28 21.61 23.56 4.77
C VAL A 28 20.23 23.06 5.18
N GLY A 29 19.66 23.59 6.26
CA GLY A 29 18.33 23.20 6.76
C GLY A 29 17.19 23.66 5.84
N GLU A 30 17.28 24.88 5.32
CA GLU A 30 16.24 25.45 4.43
C GLU A 30 16.19 24.69 3.10
N SER A 31 17.35 24.38 2.52
CA SER A 31 17.45 23.57 1.31
C SER A 31 16.86 22.16 1.46
N ALA A 32 16.99 21.54 2.64
CA ALA A 32 16.46 20.19 2.89
C ALA A 32 14.92 20.18 2.98
N LEU A 33 14.31 21.21 3.57
CA LEU A 33 12.85 21.35 3.66
C LEU A 33 12.23 21.57 2.28
N ASP A 34 12.83 22.44 1.47
CA ASP A 34 12.36 22.70 0.10
C ASP A 34 12.47 21.44 -0.76
N ALA A 35 13.59 20.70 -0.66
CA ALA A 35 13.77 19.45 -1.38
C ALA A 35 12.74 18.37 -0.97
N ALA A 36 12.39 18.29 0.33
CA ALA A 36 11.35 17.38 0.80
C ALA A 36 9.97 17.77 0.22
N ALA A 37 9.62 19.06 0.26
CA ALA A 37 8.37 19.56 -0.30
C ALA A 37 8.26 19.30 -1.82
N GLU A 38 9.34 19.49 -2.58
CA GLU A 38 9.38 19.16 -4.01
C GLU A 38 9.15 17.67 -4.28
N ALA A 39 9.76 16.79 -3.47
CA ALA A 39 9.58 15.35 -3.62
C ALA A 39 8.15 14.90 -3.30
N GLU A 40 7.52 15.47 -2.28
CA GLU A 40 6.11 15.23 -1.95
C GLU A 40 5.18 15.72 -3.06
N GLN A 41 5.44 16.90 -3.62
CA GLN A 41 4.71 17.43 -4.77
C GLN A 41 4.88 16.56 -6.01
N HIS A 42 6.04 15.93 -6.19
CA HIS A 42 6.26 14.98 -7.28
C HIS A 42 5.37 13.74 -7.16
N VAL A 43 5.27 13.13 -5.97
CA VAL A 43 4.34 11.99 -5.71
C VAL A 43 2.90 12.42 -5.97
N ALA A 44 2.48 13.56 -5.43
CA ALA A 44 1.13 14.08 -5.63
C ALA A 44 0.82 14.40 -7.10
N ARG A 45 1.82 14.83 -7.88
CA ARG A 45 1.69 15.04 -9.33
C ARG A 45 1.47 13.72 -10.06
N LEU A 46 2.26 12.69 -9.77
CA LEU A 46 2.08 11.35 -10.38
C LEU A 46 0.68 10.77 -10.09
N LEU A 47 0.16 10.95 -8.87
CA LEU A 47 -1.19 10.48 -8.52
C LEU A 47 -2.28 11.28 -9.24
N ARG A 48 -2.13 12.61 -9.36
CA ARG A 48 -3.07 13.45 -10.10
C ARG A 48 -3.07 13.16 -11.60
N GLU A 49 -1.91 12.87 -12.18
CA GLU A 49 -1.80 12.42 -13.58
C GLU A 49 -2.53 11.09 -13.80
N ALA A 50 -2.34 10.10 -12.92
CA ALA A 50 -3.09 8.84 -12.99
C ALA A 50 -4.61 9.04 -12.79
N GLN A 51 -5.01 9.90 -11.84
CA GLN A 51 -6.41 10.26 -11.64
C GLN A 51 -7.00 10.93 -12.89
N ALA A 52 -6.29 11.86 -13.52
CA ALA A 52 -6.74 12.53 -14.73
C ALA A 52 -7.00 11.53 -15.86
N ARG A 53 -6.08 10.58 -16.08
CA ARG A 53 -6.27 9.47 -17.03
C ARG A 53 -7.50 8.62 -16.69
N ALA A 54 -7.72 8.33 -15.41
CA ALA A 54 -8.91 7.61 -14.95
C ALA A 54 -10.22 8.38 -15.19
N VAL A 55 -10.20 9.71 -15.11
CA VAL A 55 -11.36 10.56 -15.45
C VAL A 55 -11.60 10.56 -16.97
N GLU A 56 -10.53 10.67 -17.76
CA GLU A 56 -10.60 10.80 -19.22
C GLU A 56 -10.99 9.50 -19.92
N HIS A 57 -10.36 8.39 -19.54
CA HIS A 57 -10.52 7.10 -20.20
C HIS A 57 -11.43 6.13 -19.43
N GLY A 58 -11.86 6.50 -18.23
CA GLY A 58 -12.58 5.58 -17.38
C GLY A 58 -13.99 5.29 -17.87
N ALA A 59 -14.31 3.99 -17.97
CA ALA A 59 -15.69 3.57 -18.13
C ALA A 59 -16.48 3.96 -16.87
N VAL A 60 -17.70 4.48 -17.06
CA VAL A 60 -18.65 4.60 -15.95
C VAL A 60 -19.13 3.18 -15.67
N PRO A 61 -18.81 2.55 -14.52
CA PRO A 61 -19.41 1.26 -14.22
C PRO A 61 -20.92 1.45 -14.18
N GLU A 62 -21.66 0.60 -14.90
CA GLU A 62 -23.12 0.61 -14.80
C GLU A 62 -23.50 0.39 -13.33
N PRO A 63 -24.33 1.26 -12.74
CA PRO A 63 -24.70 1.11 -11.35
C PRO A 63 -25.37 -0.25 -11.17
N ARG A 64 -24.85 -1.08 -10.26
CA ARG A 64 -25.53 -2.32 -9.84
C ARG A 64 -26.98 -1.98 -9.50
N LYS A 65 -27.95 -2.80 -9.96
CA LYS A 65 -29.38 -2.61 -9.67
C LYS A 65 -29.59 -2.35 -8.16
N GLY A 66 -30.08 -1.15 -7.82
CA GLY A 66 -30.33 -0.72 -6.45
C GLY A 66 -29.24 0.17 -5.80
N SER A 67 -28.11 0.40 -6.47
CA SER A 67 -27.07 1.31 -5.98
C SER A 67 -27.37 2.78 -6.32
N ALA A 68 -26.95 3.69 -5.44
CA ALA A 68 -27.08 5.13 -5.62
C ALA A 68 -26.45 5.61 -6.95
N LYS A 69 -26.86 6.81 -7.40
CA LYS A 69 -26.49 7.46 -8.68
C LYS A 69 -25.09 7.08 -9.21
N PRO A 70 -24.94 6.86 -10.54
CA PRO A 70 -23.66 6.50 -11.15
C PRO A 70 -22.55 7.45 -10.71
N ARG A 71 -21.45 6.88 -10.23
CA ARG A 71 -20.29 7.64 -9.76
C ARG A 71 -19.50 8.11 -10.98
N ARG A 72 -19.07 9.38 -10.99
CA ARG A 72 -18.22 9.89 -12.07
C ARG A 72 -16.86 9.15 -12.06
N PRO A 73 -16.37 8.67 -13.21
CA PRO A 73 -15.04 8.12 -13.39
C PRO A 73 -13.96 9.01 -12.77
N GLY A 74 -12.95 8.40 -12.12
CA GLY A 74 -11.86 9.11 -11.44
C GLY A 74 -12.24 10.03 -10.26
N SER A 75 -13.52 10.15 -9.88
CA SER A 75 -13.89 10.89 -8.65
C SER A 75 -13.33 10.22 -7.39
N LEU A 76 -13.07 10.99 -6.33
CA LEU A 76 -12.53 10.45 -5.06
C LEU A 76 -13.36 9.29 -4.51
N ARG A 77 -14.70 9.40 -4.59
CA ARG A 77 -15.62 8.34 -4.17
C ARG A 77 -15.60 7.12 -5.09
N HIS A 78 -15.27 7.30 -6.37
CA HIS A 78 -15.12 6.18 -7.30
C HIS A 78 -13.80 5.45 -7.07
N ILE A 79 -12.69 6.18 -6.96
CA ILE A 79 -11.38 5.63 -6.61
C ILE A 79 -11.47 4.85 -5.29
N ALA A 80 -12.08 5.41 -4.25
CA ALA A 80 -12.28 4.73 -2.97
C ALA A 80 -13.08 3.42 -3.12
N ALA A 81 -14.15 3.41 -3.94
CA ALA A 81 -14.92 2.19 -4.17
C ALA A 81 -14.13 1.10 -4.87
N VAL A 82 -13.37 1.46 -5.91
CA VAL A 82 -12.53 0.49 -6.65
C VAL A 82 -11.44 -0.08 -5.74
N ILE A 83 -10.82 0.76 -4.91
CA ILE A 83 -9.85 0.34 -3.90
C ILE A 83 -10.46 -0.69 -2.93
N THR A 84 -11.69 -0.45 -2.45
CA THR A 84 -12.41 -1.40 -1.58
C THR A 84 -12.80 -2.68 -2.32
N GLU A 85 -13.32 -2.58 -3.54
CA GLU A 85 -13.76 -3.72 -4.36
C GLU A 85 -12.60 -4.65 -4.70
N LEU A 86 -11.46 -4.09 -5.07
CA LEU A 86 -10.23 -4.82 -5.36
C LEU A 86 -9.47 -5.25 -4.10
N ARG A 87 -10.01 -4.99 -2.90
CA ARG A 87 -9.37 -5.23 -1.59
C ARG A 87 -7.93 -4.73 -1.51
N LEU A 88 -7.62 -3.63 -2.20
CA LEU A 88 -6.28 -3.04 -2.20
C LEU A 88 -5.98 -2.30 -0.88
N TYR A 89 -6.95 -2.24 0.03
CA TYR A 89 -6.98 -1.35 1.18
C TYR A 89 -6.85 -2.04 2.54
N GLU A 90 -6.98 -3.37 2.62
CA GLU A 90 -6.85 -4.12 3.88
C GLU A 90 -5.45 -3.98 4.51
N LEU A 91 -4.42 -3.63 3.73
CA LEU A 91 -3.06 -3.41 4.21
C LEU A 91 -2.78 -1.99 4.73
N ALA A 92 -3.57 -0.97 4.36
CA ALA A 92 -3.14 0.43 4.48
C ALA A 92 -3.80 1.22 5.63
N VAL A 93 -4.94 0.78 6.19
CA VAL A 93 -5.70 1.57 7.17
C VAL A 93 -6.33 0.68 8.24
N SER A 94 -5.61 0.47 9.34
CA SER A 94 -6.18 -0.02 10.60
C SER A 94 -6.72 1.09 11.51
N GLN A 95 -6.79 2.36 11.06
CA GLN A 95 -7.38 3.45 11.85
C GLN A 95 -8.22 4.42 11.00
N PRO A 96 -9.56 4.42 11.14
CA PRO A 96 -10.40 5.48 10.60
C PRO A 96 -10.21 6.75 11.45
N ASP A 97 -9.31 7.63 11.01
CA ASP A 97 -9.14 8.98 11.58
C ASP A 97 -10.35 9.87 11.23
N GLY A 98 -11.51 9.64 11.83
CA GLY A 98 -12.66 10.56 11.79
C GLY A 98 -13.30 10.84 10.41
N PRO A 99 -14.46 11.53 10.38
CA PRO A 99 -15.26 11.76 9.18
C PRO A 99 -14.62 12.73 8.16
N ASP A 100 -13.65 13.55 8.58
CA ASP A 100 -13.06 14.62 7.75
C ASP A 100 -11.69 14.29 7.15
N HIS A 101 -11.20 13.05 7.29
CA HIS A 101 -9.88 12.66 6.80
C HIS A 101 -9.95 11.48 5.84
N ASN A 102 -10.49 11.71 4.64
CA ASN A 102 -10.32 10.76 3.55
C ASN A 102 -8.83 10.71 3.14
N PRO A 103 -8.11 9.62 3.41
CA PRO A 103 -6.67 9.57 3.15
C PRO A 103 -6.33 9.61 1.66
N ILE A 104 -7.26 9.21 0.77
CA ILE A 104 -7.10 9.31 -0.69
C ILE A 104 -7.04 10.79 -1.11
N ASP A 105 -7.98 11.59 -0.61
CA ASP A 105 -8.01 13.05 -0.86
C ASP A 105 -6.75 13.72 -0.31
N GLN A 106 -6.30 13.31 0.87
CA GLN A 106 -5.10 13.84 1.49
C GLN A 106 -3.81 13.49 0.71
N ALA A 107 -3.69 12.26 0.22
CA ALA A 107 -2.57 11.84 -0.62
C ALA A 107 -2.55 12.61 -1.95
N LEU A 108 -3.70 12.77 -2.61
CA LEU A 108 -3.82 13.56 -3.85
C LEU A 108 -3.51 15.04 -3.66
N LYS A 109 -3.76 15.59 -2.46
CA LYS A 109 -3.38 16.95 -2.06
C LYS A 109 -1.91 17.07 -1.64
N GLY A 110 -1.16 15.98 -1.60
CA GLY A 110 0.25 15.99 -1.22
C GLY A 110 0.51 16.11 0.28
N LYS A 111 -0.42 15.68 1.14
CA LYS A 111 -0.17 15.72 2.60
C LYS A 111 1.00 14.78 2.96
N PRO A 112 2.08 15.28 3.62
CA PRO A 112 3.31 14.52 3.91
C PRO A 112 3.08 13.13 4.50
N SER A 113 2.23 13.05 5.54
CA SER A 113 1.95 11.81 6.26
C SER A 113 1.24 10.74 5.41
N ARG A 114 0.56 11.16 4.34
CA ARG A 114 -0.17 10.25 3.45
C ARG A 114 0.63 9.90 2.21
N VAL A 115 1.38 10.84 1.64
CA VAL A 115 2.27 10.54 0.49
C VAL A 115 3.47 9.68 0.88
N ALA A 116 3.88 9.69 2.15
CA ALA A 116 4.91 8.79 2.66
C ALA A 116 4.45 7.33 2.83
N ASN A 117 3.14 7.05 2.76
CA ASN A 117 2.60 5.70 2.87
C ASN A 117 2.61 5.03 1.48
N VAL A 118 3.59 4.17 1.23
CA VAL A 118 3.79 3.47 -0.06
C VAL A 118 2.54 2.67 -0.45
N ASP A 119 1.94 1.93 0.49
CA ASP A 119 0.80 1.06 0.20
C ASP A 119 -0.44 1.86 -0.23
N LEU A 120 -0.70 2.99 0.46
CA LEU A 120 -1.78 3.90 0.09
C LEU A 120 -1.56 4.49 -1.32
N VAL A 121 -0.34 4.94 -1.62
CA VAL A 121 0.00 5.52 -2.92
C VAL A 121 -0.16 4.48 -4.04
N LEU A 122 0.32 3.25 -3.83
CA LEU A 122 0.18 2.15 -4.80
C LEU A 122 -1.28 1.73 -4.98
N ALA A 123 -2.07 1.67 -3.91
CA ALA A 123 -3.49 1.35 -3.99
C ALA A 123 -4.26 2.40 -4.83
N ILE A 124 -3.97 3.69 -4.63
CA ILE A 124 -4.56 4.78 -5.43
C ILE A 124 -4.14 4.68 -6.89
N ALA A 125 -2.85 4.47 -7.16
CA ALA A 125 -2.34 4.37 -8.53
C ALA A 125 -2.94 3.17 -9.28
N ARG A 126 -2.96 1.99 -8.65
CA ARG A 126 -3.55 0.77 -9.22
C ARG A 126 -5.05 0.94 -9.49
N ALA A 127 -5.79 1.56 -8.58
CA ALA A 127 -7.21 1.85 -8.80
C ALA A 127 -7.42 2.83 -9.97
N CYS A 128 -6.57 3.85 -10.13
CA CYS A 128 -6.65 4.76 -11.26
C CYS A 128 -6.35 4.06 -12.60
N HIS A 129 -5.33 3.21 -12.66
CA HIS A 129 -5.03 2.39 -13.84
C HIS A 129 -6.20 1.45 -14.18
N HIS A 130 -6.75 0.77 -13.18
CA HIS A 130 -7.90 -0.11 -13.37
C HIS A 130 -9.12 0.64 -13.93
N ILE A 131 -9.45 1.81 -13.37
CA ILE A 131 -10.53 2.65 -13.89
C ILE A 131 -10.26 3.05 -15.34
N ALA A 132 -9.01 3.40 -15.67
CA ALA A 132 -8.59 3.76 -17.03
C ALA A 132 -8.50 2.56 -18.00
N GLY A 133 -8.76 1.33 -17.54
CA GLY A 133 -8.60 0.12 -18.35
C GLY A 133 -7.14 -0.20 -18.72
N GLN A 134 -6.19 0.29 -17.93
CA GLN A 134 -4.75 0.09 -18.14
C GLN A 134 -4.22 -0.96 -17.16
N GLU A 135 -3.30 -1.79 -17.63
CA GLU A 135 -2.55 -2.68 -16.73
C GLU A 135 -1.66 -1.84 -15.78
N PHE A 136 -1.53 -2.29 -14.54
CA PHE A 136 -0.62 -1.71 -13.56
C PHE A 136 0.49 -2.72 -13.28
N GLY A 137 1.66 -2.49 -13.84
CA GLY A 137 2.77 -3.44 -13.83
C GLY A 137 3.86 -3.12 -12.78
N ASP A 138 4.88 -3.98 -12.73
CA ASP A 138 6.03 -3.82 -11.82
C ASP A 138 6.82 -2.53 -12.07
N ALA A 139 6.84 -2.02 -13.30
CA ALA A 139 7.49 -0.75 -13.65
C ALA A 139 6.78 0.46 -13.04
N ASP A 140 5.45 0.46 -13.07
CA ASP A 140 4.64 1.51 -12.43
C ASP A 140 4.83 1.45 -10.92
N ALA A 141 4.70 0.26 -10.34
CA ALA A 141 4.88 0.04 -8.90
C ALA A 141 6.24 0.57 -8.42
N ARG A 142 7.33 0.22 -9.14
CA ARG A 142 8.68 0.70 -8.85
C ARG A 142 8.78 2.22 -8.90
N THR A 143 8.22 2.84 -9.93
CA THR A 143 8.24 4.30 -10.11
C THR A 143 7.59 5.01 -8.92
N TYR A 144 6.41 4.56 -8.49
CA TYR A 144 5.74 5.13 -7.31
C TYR A 144 6.51 4.86 -6.02
N THR A 145 7.01 3.64 -5.81
CA THR A 145 7.79 3.27 -4.62
C THR A 145 9.06 4.11 -4.49
N GLU A 146 9.84 4.28 -5.56
CA GLU A 146 11.06 5.10 -5.55
C GLU A 146 10.76 6.57 -5.24
N ALA A 147 9.68 7.12 -5.80
CA ALA A 147 9.25 8.50 -5.53
C ALA A 147 8.86 8.69 -4.05
N VAL A 148 8.10 7.74 -3.47
CA VAL A 148 7.71 7.79 -2.06
C VAL A 148 8.92 7.64 -1.13
N GLN A 149 9.83 6.70 -1.41
CA GLN A 149 11.06 6.51 -0.63
C GLN A 149 11.96 7.75 -0.65
N ARG A 150 12.07 8.42 -1.80
CA ARG A 150 12.81 9.68 -1.92
C ARG A 150 12.18 10.78 -1.07
N ALA A 151 10.86 10.95 -1.13
CA ALA A 151 10.13 11.92 -0.32
C ALA A 151 10.33 11.66 1.18
N ASP A 152 10.18 10.41 1.63
CA ASP A 152 10.37 10.04 3.04
C ASP A 152 11.81 10.27 3.51
N THR A 153 12.81 9.94 2.68
CA THR A 153 14.22 10.15 3.00
C THR A 153 14.55 11.64 3.18
N LEU A 154 14.07 12.49 2.26
CA LEU A 154 14.31 13.94 2.33
C LEU A 154 13.59 14.56 3.53
N ARG A 155 12.36 14.13 3.82
CA ARG A 155 11.62 14.55 5.01
C ARG A 155 12.37 14.22 6.31
N ARG A 156 12.85 12.97 6.46
CA ARG A 156 13.64 12.58 7.64
C ARG A 156 14.91 13.40 7.78
N ARG A 157 15.59 13.72 6.67
CA ARG A 157 16.78 14.60 6.69
C ARG A 157 16.43 16.01 7.15
N ALA A 158 15.33 16.57 6.65
CA ALA A 158 14.86 17.89 7.07
C ALA A 158 14.48 17.91 8.56
N GLU A 159 13.83 16.86 9.07
CA GLU A 159 13.50 16.72 10.50
C GLU A 159 14.75 16.61 11.38
N ILE A 160 15.77 15.86 10.95
CA ILE A 160 17.06 15.76 11.66
C ILE A 160 17.75 17.12 11.69
N ALA A 161 17.82 17.82 10.55
CA ALA A 161 18.40 19.16 10.45
C ALA A 161 17.67 20.17 11.36
N ALA A 162 16.34 20.10 11.41
CA ALA A 162 15.54 20.94 12.30
C ALA A 162 15.82 20.67 13.79
N LYS A 163 16.02 19.41 14.19
CA LYS A 163 16.37 19.02 15.57
C LYS A 163 17.80 19.40 15.96
N GLN A 164 18.72 19.43 15.00
CA GLN A 164 20.13 19.78 15.22
C GLN A 164 20.38 21.28 15.23
N ARG A 165 19.40 22.09 14.83
CA ARG A 165 19.51 23.54 14.93
C ARG A 165 19.72 23.89 16.41
N PRO A 166 20.87 24.50 16.78
CA PRO A 166 21.07 24.97 18.14
C PRO A 166 19.86 25.81 18.50
N SER A 167 19.18 25.47 19.59
CA SER A 167 18.17 26.36 20.13
C SER A 167 18.88 27.67 20.44
N ASP A 168 18.72 28.69 19.60
CA ASP A 168 19.10 30.10 19.87
C ASP A 168 18.25 30.67 21.03
N GLN A 169 17.83 29.83 21.98
CA GLN A 169 17.39 30.18 23.31
C GLN A 169 18.62 30.43 24.18
N GLY A 170 19.44 31.38 23.75
CA GLY A 170 20.57 31.92 24.51
C GLY A 170 20.52 33.44 24.40
N ASP A 171 20.13 34.07 25.51
CA ASP A 171 20.40 35.48 25.85
C ASP A 171 19.59 36.60 25.18
N THR A 172 18.29 36.65 25.49
CA THR A 172 17.64 37.93 25.85
C THR A 172 17.34 38.00 27.35
N ALA A 173 18.27 37.50 28.17
CA ALA A 173 18.31 37.79 29.61
C ALA A 173 19.34 38.90 29.83
N GLY A 174 18.95 40.15 29.57
CA GLY A 174 19.88 41.28 29.67
C GLY A 174 19.33 42.65 29.32
N THR A 175 18.08 42.96 29.67
CA THR A 175 17.65 44.35 29.82
C THR A 175 17.10 44.56 31.22
N ASP A 176 18.03 44.63 32.16
CA ASP A 176 17.81 45.16 33.50
C ASP A 176 18.70 46.41 33.61
N SER A 177 18.10 47.62 33.50
CA SER A 177 18.64 48.90 34.02
C SER A 177 17.76 50.10 33.64
N GLY A 178 17.26 50.82 34.67
CA GLY A 178 16.83 52.23 34.60
C GLY A 178 15.32 52.45 34.79
N THR A 179 14.75 52.44 36.01
CA THR A 179 14.85 53.41 37.13
C THR A 179 14.02 54.69 36.94
N ASP A 180 13.32 55.05 38.04
CA ASP A 180 12.57 56.27 38.38
C ASP A 180 11.07 56.32 38.02
N ALA A 181 10.11 56.15 38.94
CA ALA A 181 9.81 56.79 40.23
C ALA A 181 8.74 57.90 40.14
N ALA A 182 7.67 57.69 40.92
CA ALA A 182 6.70 58.66 41.45
C ALA A 182 5.79 59.42 40.47
N SER A 183 4.46 59.32 40.65
CA SER A 183 3.74 60.21 41.57
C SER A 183 2.21 60.16 41.36
N THR A 184 1.48 60.03 42.49
CA THR A 184 0.20 60.72 42.86
C THR A 184 -1.07 60.56 42.00
N THR A 185 -2.13 59.90 42.49
CA THR A 185 -3.29 60.36 43.31
C THR A 185 -4.49 60.97 42.55
N ASP A 186 -5.67 60.40 42.84
CA ASP A 186 -7.01 60.99 43.00
C ASP A 186 -7.90 61.49 41.84
N ALA A 187 -9.21 61.23 42.10
CA ALA A 187 -10.44 61.90 41.65
C ALA A 187 -10.90 61.66 40.20
N ASP A 188 -12.01 60.96 39.97
CA ASP A 188 -13.41 61.43 40.09
C ASP A 188 -13.81 62.41 38.97
N SER A 189 -15.04 62.23 38.46
CA SER A 189 -15.76 62.99 37.42
C SER A 189 -15.81 62.39 35.99
N SER A 190 -16.89 61.63 35.75
CA SER A 190 -17.70 61.78 34.52
C SER A 190 -18.39 63.15 34.56
N PRO A 191 -18.61 63.89 33.44
CA PRO A 191 -19.61 63.48 32.43
C PRO A 191 -19.35 63.90 30.95
N ASP A 192 -20.08 63.22 30.07
CA ASP A 192 -20.63 63.62 28.75
C ASP A 192 -19.93 64.66 27.85
N ALA A 193 -19.41 64.19 26.70
CA ALA A 193 -19.67 64.77 25.37
C ALA A 193 -19.04 63.93 24.22
N PRO A 194 -19.52 64.06 22.97
CA PRO A 194 -19.58 62.95 22.00
C PRO A 194 -18.51 62.98 20.89
N ALA A 195 -18.52 61.88 20.13
CA ALA A 195 -18.06 61.75 18.74
C ALA A 195 -16.55 61.65 18.47
N SER A 196 -16.14 60.46 18.01
CA SER A 196 -15.47 60.29 16.70
C SER A 196 -15.41 58.80 16.36
N ALA A 197 -16.30 58.39 15.46
CA ALA A 197 -16.24 57.10 14.80
C ALA A 197 -15.18 57.18 13.70
N GLU A 198 -14.05 56.51 13.88
CA GLU A 198 -13.08 56.31 12.80
C GLU A 198 -13.49 55.12 11.91
N PRO A 199 -13.47 55.27 10.58
CA PRO A 199 -13.97 54.27 9.64
C PRO A 199 -12.95 53.14 9.40
N ARG A 200 -13.46 51.91 9.43
CA ARG A 200 -12.80 50.69 8.94
C ARG A 200 -12.35 50.87 7.48
N ARG A 201 -11.05 50.66 7.23
CA ARG A 201 -10.46 50.58 5.88
C ARG A 201 -10.98 49.34 5.12
N PRO A 202 -11.48 49.47 3.89
CA PRO A 202 -11.81 48.33 3.04
C PRO A 202 -10.59 47.88 2.22
N HIS A 203 -10.17 46.62 2.34
CA HIS A 203 -9.22 46.04 1.40
C HIS A 203 -9.92 45.71 0.07
N LEU A 204 -9.58 46.51 -0.95
CA LEU A 204 -10.05 46.40 -2.32
C LEU A 204 -9.58 45.11 -2.99
N ARG A 205 -10.54 44.55 -3.73
CA ARG A 205 -10.42 43.55 -4.78
C ARG A 205 -9.25 43.84 -5.74
N ARG A 206 -8.41 42.84 -6.01
CA ARG A 206 -7.73 42.68 -7.30
C ARG A 206 -8.15 41.35 -7.92
N ARG A 207 -9.17 41.41 -8.77
CA ARG A 207 -9.45 40.39 -9.79
C ARG A 207 -9.23 41.07 -11.14
N THR A 208 -8.10 40.79 -11.76
CA THR A 208 -7.87 41.04 -13.19
C THR A 208 -8.11 39.72 -13.92
N ALA A 209 -9.13 39.71 -14.77
CA ALA A 209 -9.30 38.72 -15.82
C ALA A 209 -8.42 39.10 -17.01
N ILE A 210 -7.89 38.11 -17.74
CA ILE A 210 -7.67 38.13 -19.19
C ILE A 210 -7.65 36.65 -19.66
N ALA A 211 -8.27 36.42 -20.81
CA ALA A 211 -8.56 35.15 -21.47
C ALA A 211 -7.59 34.86 -22.63
N ALA A 212 -7.48 33.59 -23.06
CA ALA A 212 -7.27 33.11 -24.44
C ALA A 212 -7.12 31.56 -24.41
N LEU A 213 -8.05 30.78 -24.99
CA LEU A 213 -8.09 30.29 -26.38
C LEU A 213 -6.93 29.36 -26.79
N VAL A 214 -7.19 28.04 -26.83
CA VAL A 214 -6.75 27.15 -27.92
C VAL A 214 -7.84 26.12 -28.17
N ALA A 215 -8.55 26.29 -29.29
CA ALA A 215 -9.29 25.23 -29.94
C ALA A 215 -8.37 24.64 -31.00
N VAL A 216 -8.12 23.32 -30.96
CA VAL A 216 -7.61 22.57 -32.10
C VAL A 216 -8.56 21.43 -32.36
N ALA A 217 -9.28 21.57 -33.45
CA ALA A 217 -10.00 20.51 -34.12
C ALA A 217 -8.99 19.55 -34.76
N ALA A 218 -9.17 18.25 -34.53
CA ALA A 218 -8.70 17.21 -35.44
C ALA A 218 -9.88 16.28 -35.69
N ALA A 219 -10.48 16.46 -36.86
CA ALA A 219 -11.42 15.54 -37.45
C ALA A 219 -10.67 14.38 -38.13
N SER A 220 -11.39 13.28 -38.31
CA SER A 220 -11.19 12.17 -39.26
C SER A 220 -10.10 11.11 -39.00
N ALA A 221 -10.55 9.95 -38.52
CA ALA A 221 -10.43 8.60 -39.12
C ALA A 221 -10.98 7.63 -38.05
N GLY A 222 -12.09 6.91 -38.21
CA GLY A 222 -12.32 5.86 -39.19
C GLY A 222 -12.77 4.59 -38.44
N ILE A 223 -14.04 4.22 -38.59
CA ILE A 223 -14.58 2.84 -38.64
C ILE A 223 -14.17 1.86 -37.53
N THR A 224 -15.13 1.48 -36.68
CA THR A 224 -15.67 0.10 -36.69
C THR A 224 -17.02 0.03 -35.97
N LEU A 225 -18.08 -0.21 -36.75
CA LEU A 225 -19.34 -0.80 -36.29
C LEU A 225 -19.03 -2.24 -35.88
N TRP A 226 -19.21 -2.58 -34.61
CA TRP A 226 -19.54 -3.94 -34.23
C TRP A 226 -20.96 -3.97 -33.69
N ALA A 227 -21.83 -4.50 -34.55
CA ALA A 227 -23.14 -4.97 -34.20
C ALA A 227 -23.00 -6.14 -33.21
N SER A 228 -23.59 -5.99 -32.03
CA SER A 228 -23.96 -7.13 -31.20
C SER A 228 -25.48 -7.20 -31.15
N SER A 229 -25.95 -8.22 -31.86
CA SER A 229 -27.27 -8.83 -31.90
C SER A 229 -28.21 -8.48 -30.75
N ALA A 230 -29.41 -8.05 -31.16
CA ALA A 230 -30.64 -8.14 -30.40
C ALA A 230 -30.78 -9.54 -29.77
N TRP A 231 -30.97 -9.59 -28.46
CA TRP A 231 -31.68 -10.68 -27.80
C TRP A 231 -33.11 -10.21 -27.57
N ASP A 232 -34.00 -10.85 -28.31
CA ASP A 232 -35.44 -10.82 -28.16
C ASP A 232 -35.83 -10.95 -26.68
N SER A 233 -36.55 -9.93 -26.21
CA SER A 233 -37.25 -9.94 -24.95
C SER A 233 -38.74 -9.98 -25.25
N ASP A 234 -39.25 -11.15 -25.65
CA ASP A 234 -40.69 -11.41 -25.66
C ASP A 234 -40.96 -12.88 -25.32
N GLY A 235 -41.57 -13.10 -24.15
CA GLY A 235 -41.85 -14.42 -23.63
C GLY A 235 -42.73 -14.36 -22.39
N LYS A 236 -43.81 -13.60 -22.49
CA LYS A 236 -44.86 -13.47 -21.49
C LYS A 236 -45.72 -14.75 -21.47
N ALA A 237 -46.04 -15.16 -20.24
CA ALA A 237 -47.25 -15.86 -19.81
C ALA A 237 -47.26 -17.40 -19.68
N SER A 238 -48.01 -17.77 -18.64
CA SER A 238 -48.85 -18.95 -18.51
C SER A 238 -48.23 -20.11 -17.75
N GLY A 239 -48.68 -20.24 -16.50
CA GLY A 239 -48.47 -21.44 -15.71
C GLY A 239 -49.25 -22.63 -16.25
N THR A 240 -48.68 -23.80 -16.03
CA THR A 240 -49.42 -25.03 -15.73
C THR A 240 -48.71 -25.70 -14.58
N ALA A 241 -49.49 -26.13 -13.59
CA ALA A 241 -49.04 -27.01 -12.54
C ALA A 241 -48.87 -28.40 -13.14
N ASP A 242 -47.63 -28.82 -13.38
CA ASP A 242 -47.31 -30.17 -13.84
C ASP A 242 -46.47 -30.92 -12.79
N THR A 243 -47.15 -31.91 -12.23
CA THR A 243 -46.71 -33.14 -11.55
C THR A 243 -45.21 -33.47 -11.66
N PRO A 244 -44.50 -33.74 -10.54
CA PRO A 244 -43.12 -34.19 -10.59
C PRO A 244 -43.04 -35.62 -11.16
N SER A 245 -42.66 -35.72 -12.43
CA SER A 245 -42.23 -36.96 -13.07
C SER A 245 -40.85 -37.34 -12.52
N ALA A 246 -40.76 -38.53 -11.93
CA ALA A 246 -39.53 -39.11 -11.42
C ALA A 246 -38.55 -39.38 -12.57
N ALA A 247 -37.72 -38.39 -12.88
CA ALA A 247 -36.53 -38.58 -13.70
C ALA A 247 -35.53 -39.41 -12.89
N THR A 248 -35.47 -40.71 -13.17
CA THR A 248 -34.35 -41.57 -12.80
C THR A 248 -33.09 -40.99 -13.44
N GLN A 249 -32.35 -40.19 -12.67
CA GLN A 249 -31.00 -39.78 -13.05
C GLN A 249 -30.17 -41.05 -13.09
N ASN A 250 -29.71 -41.42 -14.30
CA ASN A 250 -28.65 -42.39 -14.49
C ASN A 250 -27.39 -41.86 -13.78
N LEU A 251 -27.24 -42.20 -12.51
CA LEU A 251 -25.99 -42.06 -11.76
C LEU A 251 -24.96 -42.94 -12.45
N ALA A 252 -24.12 -42.32 -13.28
CA ALA A 252 -22.86 -42.93 -13.67
C ALA A 252 -22.14 -43.38 -12.40
N PRO A 253 -21.60 -44.60 -12.34
CA PRO A 253 -20.85 -45.06 -11.18
C PRO A 253 -19.76 -44.02 -10.87
N ALA A 254 -19.79 -43.49 -9.65
CA ALA A 254 -18.80 -42.54 -9.18
C ALA A 254 -17.41 -43.07 -9.54
N ALA A 255 -16.63 -42.27 -10.27
CA ALA A 255 -15.25 -42.61 -10.59
C ALA A 255 -14.57 -43.02 -9.29
N ALA A 256 -13.85 -44.15 -9.31
CA ALA A 256 -13.15 -44.65 -8.15
C ALA A 256 -12.29 -43.51 -7.56
N PRO A 257 -12.31 -43.33 -6.22
CA PRO A 257 -11.57 -42.24 -5.59
C PRO A 257 -10.10 -42.32 -6.02
N GLU A 258 -9.60 -41.25 -6.61
CA GLU A 258 -8.19 -41.15 -6.98
C GLU A 258 -7.34 -41.35 -5.71
N PRO A 259 -6.29 -42.19 -5.74
CA PRO A 259 -5.48 -42.44 -4.56
C PRO A 259 -4.94 -41.12 -4.02
N ALA A 260 -5.02 -40.95 -2.68
CA ALA A 260 -4.51 -39.75 -2.04
C ALA A 260 -3.03 -39.56 -2.39
N PRO A 261 -2.60 -38.33 -2.76
CA PRO A 261 -1.22 -38.08 -3.14
C PRO A 261 -0.29 -38.41 -1.97
N THR A 262 0.85 -39.02 -2.27
CA THR A 262 1.91 -39.26 -1.27
C THR A 262 2.47 -37.93 -0.81
N VAL A 263 2.47 -37.72 0.51
CA VAL A 263 3.03 -36.51 1.15
C VAL A 263 4.40 -36.85 1.73
N LEU A 264 5.41 -36.10 1.30
CA LEU A 264 6.81 -36.20 1.71
C LEU A 264 7.14 -35.12 2.75
N SER A 265 8.26 -35.30 3.47
CA SER A 265 8.74 -34.26 4.38
C SER A 265 9.17 -33.01 3.60
N CYS A 266 9.13 -31.86 4.27
CA CYS A 266 9.46 -30.55 3.70
C CYS A 266 10.82 -30.50 2.97
N GLN A 267 11.80 -31.29 3.39
CA GLN A 267 13.17 -31.28 2.85
C GLN A 267 13.56 -32.59 2.14
N ASP A 268 12.65 -33.58 2.04
CA ASP A 268 12.95 -34.87 1.43
C ASP A 268 13.44 -34.71 -0.01
N GLY A 269 14.54 -35.39 -0.36
CA GLY A 269 15.07 -35.40 -1.73
C GLY A 269 15.69 -34.09 -2.23
N VAL A 270 15.75 -33.05 -1.38
CA VAL A 270 16.19 -31.71 -1.80
C VAL A 270 17.15 -31.05 -0.79
N ALA A 271 18.12 -31.81 -0.28
CA ALA A 271 19.23 -31.24 0.49
C ALA A 271 19.84 -30.05 -0.28
N ASP A 272 20.05 -28.91 0.39
CA ASP A 272 20.51 -27.64 -0.18
C ASP A 272 19.56 -26.96 -1.19
N ALA A 273 18.25 -27.24 -1.16
CA ALA A 273 17.23 -26.55 -1.97
C ALA A 273 17.21 -25.01 -1.82
N GLY A 274 17.86 -24.51 -0.78
CA GLY A 274 17.75 -23.13 -0.32
C GLY A 274 16.42 -22.84 0.35
N ILE A 275 15.71 -23.87 0.85
CA ILE A 275 14.57 -23.69 1.77
C ILE A 275 15.09 -23.00 3.03
N ILE A 276 14.38 -21.97 3.48
CA ILE A 276 14.76 -21.19 4.66
C ILE A 276 13.84 -21.59 5.80
N ASP A 277 14.37 -22.33 6.78
CA ASP A 277 13.56 -22.90 7.87
C ASP A 277 12.94 -21.85 8.79
N ALA A 278 13.63 -20.73 9.01
CA ALA A 278 13.21 -19.65 9.91
C ALA A 278 13.08 -18.32 9.17
N PRO A 279 12.05 -18.13 8.31
CA PRO A 279 11.95 -16.95 7.46
C PRO A 279 11.93 -15.63 8.24
N ALA A 280 11.40 -15.61 9.48
CA ALA A 280 11.38 -14.40 10.31
C ALA A 280 12.78 -13.80 10.61
N THR A 281 13.84 -14.60 10.49
CA THR A 281 15.22 -14.13 10.71
C THR A 281 15.79 -13.35 9.52
N LEU A 282 15.24 -13.55 8.33
CA LEU A 282 15.72 -12.96 7.08
C LEU A 282 14.70 -12.03 6.42
N PHE A 283 13.41 -12.34 6.58
CA PHE A 283 12.30 -11.65 5.93
C PHE A 283 11.44 -10.98 6.99
N ALA A 284 11.54 -9.65 7.07
CA ALA A 284 10.61 -8.89 7.89
C ALA A 284 9.21 -8.97 7.27
N ASP A 285 8.19 -9.25 8.09
CA ASP A 285 6.81 -9.41 7.60
C ASP A 285 6.32 -8.17 6.83
N ASN A 286 6.75 -6.96 7.21
CA ASN A 286 6.38 -5.71 6.55
C ASN A 286 7.07 -5.48 5.19
N GLN A 287 8.05 -6.31 4.83
CA GLN A 287 8.70 -6.26 3.51
C GLN A 287 8.11 -7.29 2.54
N ALA A 288 7.43 -8.32 3.07
CA ALA A 288 6.84 -9.38 2.28
C ALA A 288 5.53 -8.92 1.62
N THR A 289 5.32 -9.35 0.39
CA THR A 289 4.03 -9.15 -0.30
C THR A 289 3.06 -10.25 0.10
N MET A 290 1.85 -9.86 0.48
CA MET A 290 0.77 -10.80 0.79
C MET A 290 0.12 -11.35 -0.48
N VAL A 291 -0.13 -12.65 -0.52
CA VAL A 291 -0.91 -13.31 -1.58
C VAL A 291 -2.38 -13.15 -1.24
N VAL A 292 -3.19 -12.74 -2.21
CA VAL A 292 -4.64 -12.51 -2.05
C VAL A 292 -5.40 -13.73 -2.60
N PRO A 293 -6.46 -14.20 -1.92
CA PRO A 293 -7.05 -13.67 -0.68
C PRO A 293 -6.25 -14.02 0.58
N THR A 294 -6.49 -13.28 1.67
CA THR A 294 -6.04 -13.71 3.00
C THR A 294 -6.66 -15.05 3.36
N LEU A 295 -5.91 -15.82 4.14
CA LEU A 295 -6.35 -17.14 4.60
C LEU A 295 -6.88 -16.94 6.01
N ASP A 296 -8.17 -16.62 6.17
CA ASP A 296 -8.74 -16.33 7.49
C ASP A 296 -9.95 -17.22 7.80
N PHE A 297 -10.14 -17.52 9.08
CA PHE A 297 -11.30 -18.17 9.68
C PHE A 297 -11.80 -17.36 10.87
N ASP A 298 -12.59 -16.31 10.64
CA ASP A 298 -13.13 -15.43 11.68
C ASP A 298 -12.05 -14.99 12.72
N THR A 299 -11.85 -15.78 13.77
CA THR A 299 -10.93 -15.61 14.92
C THR A 299 -9.49 -16.14 14.72
N MET A 300 -9.24 -16.98 13.72
CA MET A 300 -7.89 -17.43 13.35
C MET A 300 -7.51 -16.78 12.03
N ASN A 301 -6.38 -16.08 12.02
CA ASN A 301 -5.95 -15.33 10.85
C ASN A 301 -4.65 -15.87 10.27
N GLY A 302 -4.52 -15.69 8.95
CA GLY A 302 -3.45 -16.29 8.20
C GLY A 302 -3.18 -15.57 6.91
N SER A 303 -1.93 -15.68 6.46
CA SER A 303 -1.55 -15.12 5.17
C SER A 303 -0.52 -16.00 4.49
N ALA A 304 -0.70 -16.17 3.18
CA ALA A 304 0.36 -16.57 2.30
C ALA A 304 1.16 -15.32 1.93
N ARG A 305 2.49 -15.42 1.96
CA ARG A 305 3.40 -14.30 1.73
C ARG A 305 4.52 -14.71 0.79
N TYR A 306 5.06 -13.74 0.07
CA TYR A 306 6.26 -13.94 -0.72
C TYR A 306 7.21 -12.74 -0.66
N LEU A 307 8.48 -13.01 -0.93
CA LEU A 307 9.52 -11.99 -1.08
C LEU A 307 10.57 -12.47 -2.09
N SER A 308 11.16 -11.53 -2.84
CA SER A 308 12.33 -11.80 -3.66
C SER A 308 13.62 -11.61 -2.86
N TYR A 309 14.46 -12.65 -2.78
CA TYR A 309 15.75 -12.63 -2.09
C TYR A 309 16.81 -13.32 -2.97
N GLN A 310 17.97 -12.67 -3.15
CA GLN A 310 19.06 -13.16 -4.01
C GLN A 310 18.61 -13.61 -5.41
N GLY A 311 17.69 -12.86 -6.02
CA GLY A 311 17.15 -13.15 -7.35
C GLY A 311 16.14 -14.29 -7.44
N ARG A 312 15.73 -14.89 -6.31
CA ARG A 312 14.72 -15.96 -6.24
C ARG A 312 13.50 -15.47 -5.46
N LYS A 313 12.30 -15.88 -5.87
CA LYS A 313 11.06 -15.62 -5.13
C LYS A 313 10.81 -16.76 -4.14
N TYR A 314 10.56 -16.41 -2.89
CA TYR A 314 10.29 -17.32 -1.78
C TYR A 314 8.87 -17.14 -1.28
N TYR A 315 8.17 -18.24 -0.97
CA TYR A 315 6.83 -18.24 -0.38
C TYR A 315 6.83 -18.91 0.98
N TRP A 316 6.03 -18.38 1.91
CA TRP A 316 5.76 -19.01 3.21
C TRP A 316 4.34 -18.69 3.66
N GLY A 317 3.82 -19.52 4.55
CA GLY A 317 2.58 -19.26 5.26
C GLY A 317 2.83 -18.69 6.64
N ARG A 318 1.90 -17.85 7.11
CA ARG A 318 1.81 -17.34 8.48
C ARG A 318 0.45 -17.70 9.07
N ALA A 319 0.43 -18.14 10.33
CA ALA A 319 -0.80 -18.34 11.12
C ALA A 319 -0.68 -17.63 12.46
N GLY A 320 -1.77 -17.02 12.92
CA GLY A 320 -1.89 -16.45 14.24
C GLY A 320 -3.34 -16.32 14.68
N SER A 321 -3.53 -15.64 15.81
CA SER A 321 -4.82 -15.27 16.35
C SER A 321 -4.65 -13.90 16.99
N ASP A 322 -5.10 -12.85 16.29
CA ASP A 322 -5.02 -11.46 16.79
C ASP A 322 -6.10 -11.14 17.84
N ASP A 323 -7.08 -12.03 18.00
CA ASP A 323 -8.20 -11.85 18.92
C ASP A 323 -7.90 -12.46 20.29
N ASN A 324 -8.52 -11.93 21.34
CA ASN A 324 -8.43 -12.47 22.72
C ASN A 324 -9.03 -13.89 22.87
N ASP A 325 -9.47 -14.53 21.78
CA ASP A 325 -10.00 -15.90 21.74
C ASP A 325 -9.11 -16.80 20.88
N PRO A 326 -8.01 -17.33 21.44
CA PRO A 326 -7.05 -18.10 20.68
C PRO A 326 -7.60 -19.48 20.32
N HIS A 327 -7.34 -19.92 19.09
CA HIS A 327 -7.69 -21.25 18.60
C HIS A 327 -6.44 -22.06 18.25
N ALA A 328 -6.52 -23.38 18.44
CA ALA A 328 -5.52 -24.31 17.94
C ALA A 328 -5.68 -24.55 16.43
N GLY A 329 -4.56 -24.72 15.74
CA GLY A 329 -4.54 -24.97 14.31
C GLY A 329 -3.13 -24.89 13.75
N GLY A 330 -2.97 -24.21 12.63
CA GLY A 330 -1.66 -23.82 12.12
C GLY A 330 -1.65 -23.50 10.63
N VAL A 331 -0.46 -23.47 10.06
CA VAL A 331 -0.24 -23.22 8.64
C VAL A 331 0.67 -24.29 8.03
N ARG A 332 0.34 -24.73 6.82
CA ARG A 332 1.15 -25.66 6.04
C ARG A 332 1.41 -25.10 4.65
N LEU A 333 2.63 -25.31 4.18
CA LEU A 333 3.02 -25.04 2.81
C LEU A 333 3.27 -26.39 2.15
N LEU A 334 2.51 -26.65 1.09
CA LEU A 334 2.68 -27.79 0.20
C LEU A 334 3.44 -27.31 -1.03
N TRP A 335 4.47 -28.06 -1.43
CA TRP A 335 5.19 -27.77 -2.66
C TRP A 335 5.53 -29.04 -3.43
N LYS A 336 5.68 -28.93 -4.74
CA LYS A 336 6.14 -30.02 -5.60
C LYS A 336 6.95 -29.47 -6.77
N LEU A 337 7.85 -30.27 -7.33
CA LEU A 337 8.55 -29.87 -8.55
C LEU A 337 7.64 -30.06 -9.76
N ASP A 338 7.85 -29.23 -10.78
CA ASP A 338 7.11 -29.34 -12.03
C ASP A 338 7.29 -30.74 -12.64
N GLY A 339 6.16 -31.35 -13.04
CA GLY A 339 6.07 -32.73 -13.52
C GLY A 339 6.00 -33.83 -12.45
N GLU A 340 6.07 -33.50 -11.15
CA GLU A 340 5.88 -34.47 -10.06
C GLU A 340 4.45 -34.51 -9.53
N THR A 341 4.08 -35.64 -8.93
CA THR A 341 2.77 -35.86 -8.30
C THR A 341 2.84 -35.88 -6.77
N SER A 342 4.02 -36.12 -6.21
CA SER A 342 4.24 -36.11 -4.75
C SER A 342 4.36 -34.66 -4.25
N TRP A 343 3.68 -34.37 -3.16
CA TRP A 343 3.77 -33.08 -2.48
C TRP A 343 4.69 -33.20 -1.28
N HIS A 344 5.53 -32.20 -1.05
CA HIS A 344 6.29 -32.01 0.17
C HIS A 344 5.51 -31.10 1.11
N GLU A 345 5.46 -31.43 2.39
CA GLU A 345 4.73 -30.65 3.39
C GLU A 345 5.66 -29.99 4.41
N CYS A 346 5.57 -28.67 4.48
CA CYS A 346 6.22 -27.83 5.47
C CYS A 346 5.15 -27.31 6.44
N ARG A 347 4.92 -28.06 7.54
CA ARG A 347 3.86 -27.79 8.51
C ARG A 347 4.37 -27.08 9.76
N LYS A 348 3.62 -26.08 10.25
CA LYS A 348 3.78 -25.53 11.59
C LYS A 348 2.45 -25.40 12.31
N ALA A 349 2.33 -26.11 13.42
CA ALA A 349 1.19 -25.99 14.32
C ALA A 349 1.26 -24.65 15.07
N LEU A 350 0.08 -24.08 15.32
CA LEU A 350 -0.17 -22.95 16.20
C LEU A 350 -0.88 -23.49 17.45
N PRO A 351 -0.16 -23.70 18.57
CA PRO A 351 -0.79 -24.04 19.85
C PRO A 351 -1.76 -22.95 20.30
N LYS A 352 -2.79 -23.30 21.08
CA LYS A 352 -3.79 -22.35 21.60
C LYS A 352 -3.16 -21.28 22.52
N GLU A 353 -2.06 -21.62 23.15
CA GLU A 353 -1.33 -20.78 24.10
C GLU A 353 -0.35 -19.85 23.39
N GLU A 354 -0.06 -20.11 22.11
CA GLU A 354 0.82 -19.27 21.31
C GLU A 354 0.15 -17.92 21.05
N ARG A 355 0.95 -16.87 21.19
CA ARG A 355 0.51 -15.48 21.00
C ARG A 355 1.22 -14.84 19.83
N ASP A 356 2.40 -15.34 19.48
CA ASP A 356 3.11 -14.91 18.30
C ASP A 356 2.63 -15.66 17.06
N TYR A 357 2.96 -15.10 15.90
CA TYR A 357 2.70 -15.76 14.64
C TYR A 357 3.67 -16.92 14.41
N VAL A 358 3.14 -18.09 14.07
CA VAL A 358 3.94 -19.20 13.53
C VAL A 358 4.08 -19.06 12.02
N ARG A 359 5.22 -19.52 11.48
CA ARG A 359 5.54 -19.43 10.05
C ARG A 359 6.06 -20.77 9.56
N THR A 360 5.61 -21.19 8.38
CA THR A 360 6.26 -22.33 7.69
C THR A 360 7.67 -21.94 7.28
N PRO A 361 8.55 -22.91 7.00
CA PRO A 361 9.71 -22.68 6.15
C PRO A 361 9.32 -21.91 4.86
N ALA A 362 10.23 -21.08 4.37
CA ALA A 362 10.06 -20.39 3.10
C ALA A 362 10.67 -21.20 1.95
N VAL A 363 9.85 -21.50 0.95
CA VAL A 363 10.20 -22.34 -0.19
C VAL A 363 10.42 -21.47 -1.44
N PRO A 364 11.55 -21.63 -2.14
CA PRO A 364 11.78 -20.92 -3.39
C PRO A 364 10.94 -21.48 -4.53
N THR A 365 10.55 -20.62 -5.46
CA THR A 365 9.84 -20.95 -6.72
C THR A 365 10.63 -21.80 -7.70
N VAL A 366 11.92 -22.02 -7.45
CA VAL A 366 12.81 -22.87 -8.26
C VAL A 366 13.70 -23.66 -7.32
N ILE A 367 13.77 -24.98 -7.47
CA ILE A 367 14.70 -25.87 -6.75
C ILE A 367 15.38 -26.76 -7.79
N ASN A 368 16.71 -26.89 -7.73
CA ASN A 368 17.50 -27.69 -8.68
C ASN A 368 17.18 -27.36 -10.17
N ASN A 369 17.03 -26.07 -10.48
CA ASN A 369 16.64 -25.54 -11.80
C ASN A 369 15.28 -26.00 -12.33
N ARG A 370 14.40 -26.52 -11.48
CA ARG A 370 13.01 -26.87 -11.81
C ARG A 370 12.06 -25.93 -11.11
N ALA A 371 10.99 -25.54 -11.81
CA ALA A 371 9.93 -24.74 -11.21
C ALA A 371 9.25 -25.53 -10.08
N VAL A 372 8.79 -24.80 -9.08
CA VAL A 372 8.09 -25.34 -7.92
C VAL A 372 6.67 -24.81 -7.92
N THR A 373 5.69 -25.70 -7.87
CA THR A 373 4.28 -25.34 -7.61
C THR A 373 4.06 -25.28 -6.11
N ILE A 374 3.43 -24.20 -5.63
CA ILE A 374 3.23 -23.98 -4.19
C ILE A 374 1.74 -23.82 -3.86
N ARG A 375 1.30 -24.41 -2.76
CA ARG A 375 -0.01 -24.19 -2.15
C ARG A 375 0.12 -23.99 -0.65
N ILE A 376 -0.43 -22.90 -0.11
CA ILE A 376 -0.37 -22.60 1.32
C ILE A 376 -1.77 -22.75 1.89
N CYS A 377 -1.89 -23.49 2.99
CA CYS A 377 -3.17 -23.73 3.67
C CYS A 377 -3.09 -23.30 5.13
N LEU A 378 -4.12 -22.59 5.59
CA LEU A 378 -4.40 -22.38 7.00
C LEU A 378 -5.39 -23.46 7.45
N TRP A 379 -5.21 -24.02 8.64
CA TRP A 379 -6.20 -24.89 9.25
C TRP A 379 -6.49 -24.52 10.70
N ARG A 380 -7.72 -24.80 11.15
CA ARG A 380 -8.16 -24.75 12.54
C ARG A 380 -8.51 -26.17 12.98
N ASP A 381 -8.23 -26.53 14.23
CA ASP A 381 -8.46 -27.90 14.72
C ASP A 381 -9.93 -28.17 15.13
N ASP A 382 -10.62 -27.19 15.75
CA ASP A 382 -11.98 -27.38 16.28
C ASP A 382 -12.92 -26.16 16.05
N PRO A 383 -14.02 -26.32 15.27
CA PRO A 383 -14.22 -27.42 14.33
C PRO A 383 -13.13 -27.39 13.27
N TYR A 384 -12.78 -28.57 12.73
CA TYR A 384 -11.75 -28.67 11.70
C TYR A 384 -12.18 -27.88 10.46
N LEU A 385 -11.41 -26.85 10.12
CA LEU A 385 -11.59 -26.06 8.91
C LEU A 385 -10.24 -25.92 8.21
N GLU A 386 -10.25 -25.92 6.87
CA GLU A 386 -9.07 -25.68 6.06
C GLU A 386 -9.39 -24.76 4.88
N ASN A 387 -8.48 -23.83 4.60
CA ASN A 387 -8.58 -22.88 3.50
C ASN A 387 -7.19 -22.73 2.88
N CYS A 388 -7.11 -22.87 1.55
CA CYS A 388 -5.86 -22.91 0.81
C CYS A 388 -5.82 -21.83 -0.27
N THR A 389 -4.64 -21.32 -0.57
CA THR A 389 -4.42 -20.52 -1.78
C THR A 389 -4.64 -21.36 -3.03
N GLN A 390 -4.87 -20.70 -4.16
CA GLN A 390 -4.66 -21.33 -5.47
C GLN A 390 -3.18 -21.71 -5.63
N GLU A 391 -2.91 -22.71 -6.47
CA GLU A 391 -1.54 -23.11 -6.84
C GLU A 391 -0.81 -21.90 -7.45
N GLN A 392 0.41 -21.65 -6.96
CA GLN A 392 1.27 -20.54 -7.36
C GLN A 392 2.42 -21.01 -8.25
#